data_AF-A0A453G8V1-F1
#
_entry.id   AF-A0A453G8V1-F1
#
_cell.length_a   1.000
_cell.length_b   1.000
_cell.length_c   1.000
_cell.angle_alpha   90.00
_cell.angle_beta   90.00
_cell.angle_gamma   90.00
#
_symmetry.space_group_name_H-M   'P 1'
#
loop_
_entity.id
_entity.type
_entity.pdbx_description
1 polymer ?
#
loop_
_entity_poly.entity_id
_entity_poly.type
_entity_poly.pdbx_seq_one_letter_code
_entity_poly.pdbx_strand_id
1 'polypeptide(L)'
;VYVTELAARIGKLMMGELMEMHSEFVRYYGLDTDGSPKWMQGEKLHKLLSSLQNIVIEDEGMDLAPLMPLYSAPNLEECMRKTQTVKYGEEVCFNGMLMLKASSSGLELGNCVWSIKGPRASITYLPSTLFVSAHALDCDYNSLKENDIILFSDFSSLNVMDENNENLGENAMVCDDSLLRADGVDEDEYVQCLSKNDDIAEEIERISFICSCISDAIKSGGSVLIPIGRLGVILLILEHISETLLSSNMKVPIFMISDAAEKIISFTNAVPEWLCKPRQEKLFSREEEALFGHVELLKEGRLFLFPHLYSKGLLILPGQRGRSPALYFV
;
A
#
# COMPACT_ATOMS: atom_id res chain seq x y z
N VAL A 1 -15.91 -7.38 -14.17
CA VAL A 1 -15.37 -6.85 -12.91
C VAL A 1 -14.75 -5.51 -13.21
N TYR A 2 -15.06 -4.47 -12.45
CA TYR A 2 -14.45 -3.15 -12.64
C TYR A 2 -13.38 -2.94 -11.58
N VAL A 3 -12.24 -2.40 -12.01
CA VAL A 3 -11.08 -2.13 -11.15
C VAL A 3 -10.33 -0.94 -11.73
N THR A 4 -9.56 -0.23 -10.92
CA THR A 4 -8.65 0.77 -11.45
C THR A 4 -7.53 0.15 -12.27
N GLU A 5 -7.06 0.87 -13.29
CA GLU A 5 -5.99 0.39 -14.18
C GLU A 5 -4.73 -0.03 -13.41
N LEU A 6 -4.28 0.81 -12.47
CA LEU A 6 -3.05 0.53 -11.73
C LEU A 6 -3.22 -0.64 -10.75
N ALA A 7 -4.35 -0.75 -10.06
CA ALA A 7 -4.62 -1.89 -9.19
C ALA A 7 -4.73 -3.20 -9.98
N ALA A 8 -5.25 -3.19 -11.20
CA ALA A 8 -5.26 -4.37 -12.07
C ALA A 8 -3.84 -4.83 -12.44
N ARG A 9 -2.96 -3.87 -12.78
CA ARG A 9 -1.57 -4.15 -13.17
C ARG A 9 -0.75 -4.67 -11.99
N ILE A 10 -0.79 -3.98 -10.86
CA ILE A 10 -0.09 -4.39 -9.63
C ILE A 10 -0.67 -5.69 -9.11
N GLY A 11 -2.00 -5.81 -9.05
CA GLY A 11 -2.69 -7.02 -8.60
C GLY A 11 -2.34 -8.24 -9.44
N LYS A 12 -2.19 -8.11 -10.77
CA LYS A 12 -1.72 -9.22 -11.62
C LYS A 12 -0.33 -9.71 -11.21
N LEU A 13 0.59 -8.78 -10.92
CA LEU A 13 1.95 -9.11 -10.49
C LEU A 13 1.95 -9.79 -9.12
N MET A 14 1.23 -9.21 -8.14
CA MET A 14 1.12 -9.78 -6.79
C MET A 14 0.50 -11.19 -6.83
N MET A 15 -0.50 -11.40 -7.69
CA MET A 15 -1.11 -12.71 -7.84
C MET A 15 -0.14 -13.74 -8.45
N GLY A 16 0.65 -13.34 -9.44
CA GLY A 16 1.70 -14.18 -10.02
C GLY A 16 2.77 -14.55 -9.00
N GLU A 17 3.25 -13.56 -8.24
CA GLU A 17 4.28 -13.74 -7.21
C GLU A 17 3.79 -14.65 -6.07
N LEU A 18 2.53 -14.53 -5.65
CA LEU A 18 1.95 -15.45 -4.67
C LEU A 18 1.96 -16.91 -5.15
N MET A 19 1.66 -17.14 -6.44
CA MET A 19 1.75 -18.49 -7.01
C MET A 19 3.18 -19.02 -7.03
N GLU A 20 4.14 -18.17 -7.38
CA GLU A 20 5.54 -18.54 -7.42
C GLU A 20 6.08 -18.88 -6.02
N MET A 21 5.84 -18.00 -5.04
CA MET A 21 6.18 -18.26 -3.64
C MET A 21 5.57 -19.57 -3.14
N HIS A 22 4.31 -19.84 -3.49
CA HIS A 22 3.66 -21.10 -3.13
C HIS A 22 4.32 -22.29 -3.82
N SER A 23 4.65 -22.18 -5.12
CA SER A 23 5.35 -23.21 -5.89
C SER A 23 6.72 -23.53 -5.31
N GLU A 24 7.50 -22.51 -4.94
CA GLU A 24 8.79 -22.67 -4.28
C GLU A 24 8.65 -23.37 -2.92
N PHE A 25 7.68 -22.93 -2.11
CA PHE A 25 7.40 -23.56 -0.82
C PHE A 25 7.07 -25.04 -0.98
N VAL A 26 6.19 -25.38 -1.93
CA VAL A 26 5.82 -26.78 -2.22
C VAL A 26 7.03 -27.56 -2.76
N ARG A 27 7.86 -26.96 -3.61
CA ARG A 27 9.06 -27.63 -4.14
C ARG A 27 10.09 -27.95 -3.05
N TYR A 28 10.24 -27.07 -2.05
CA TYR A 28 11.26 -27.22 -1.01
C TYR A 28 10.78 -28.06 0.18
N TYR A 29 9.52 -27.90 0.58
CA TYR A 29 8.94 -28.54 1.77
C TYR A 29 7.87 -29.59 1.46
N GLY A 30 7.39 -29.64 0.22
CA GLY A 30 6.42 -30.63 -0.24
C GLY A 30 7.07 -31.97 -0.59
N LEU A 31 6.24 -32.89 -1.05
CA LEU A 31 6.69 -34.20 -1.52
C LEU A 31 7.24 -34.04 -2.96
N ASP A 32 8.19 -34.88 -3.37
CA ASP A 32 8.73 -34.96 -4.77
C ASP A 32 7.68 -35.36 -5.83
N THR A 33 6.39 -35.28 -5.51
CA THR A 33 5.25 -35.60 -6.37
C THR A 33 4.45 -34.33 -6.61
N ASP A 34 3.98 -34.09 -7.84
CA ASP A 34 3.12 -32.96 -8.26
C ASP A 34 1.75 -32.85 -7.53
N GLY A 35 1.55 -33.61 -6.45
CA GLY A 35 0.34 -33.60 -5.63
C GLY A 35 0.49 -32.76 -4.37
N SER A 36 -0.63 -32.27 -3.84
CA SER A 36 -0.67 -31.61 -2.54
C SER A 36 -0.07 -32.50 -1.44
N PRO A 37 0.62 -31.93 -0.43
CA PRO A 37 1.13 -32.70 0.69
C PRO A 37 0.06 -33.61 1.30
N LYS A 38 0.42 -34.84 1.72
CA LYS A 38 -0.54 -35.82 2.27
C LYS A 38 -1.39 -35.30 3.44
N TRP A 39 -0.92 -34.27 4.15
CA TRP A 39 -1.68 -33.63 5.24
C TRP A 39 -2.77 -32.66 4.75
N MET A 40 -2.62 -32.12 3.52
CA MET A 40 -3.63 -31.29 2.83
C MET A 40 -4.68 -32.14 2.10
N GLN A 41 -4.59 -33.47 2.17
CA GLN A 41 -5.55 -34.38 1.53
C GLN A 41 -6.52 -34.98 2.57
N GLY A 42 -7.81 -34.99 2.23
CA GLY A 42 -8.84 -35.78 2.92
C GLY A 42 -9.20 -35.33 4.34
N GLU A 43 -9.54 -36.30 5.19
CA GLU A 43 -10.11 -36.11 6.53
C GLU A 43 -9.21 -35.35 7.51
N LYS A 44 -7.88 -35.35 7.33
CA LYS A 44 -6.95 -34.64 8.23
C LYS A 44 -7.04 -33.13 8.10
N LEU A 45 -7.13 -32.62 6.87
CA LEU A 45 -7.35 -31.20 6.63
C LEU A 45 -8.73 -30.79 7.15
N HIS A 46 -9.76 -31.59 6.88
CA HIS A 46 -11.10 -31.37 7.43
C HIS A 46 -11.10 -31.35 8.96
N LYS A 47 -10.39 -32.26 9.63
CA LYS A 47 -10.31 -32.30 11.09
C LYS A 47 -9.57 -31.08 11.68
N LEU A 48 -8.49 -30.64 11.04
CA LEU A 48 -7.78 -29.42 11.42
C LEU A 48 -8.64 -28.17 11.19
N LEU A 49 -9.35 -28.12 10.06
CA LEU A 49 -10.33 -27.08 9.75
C LEU A 49 -11.47 -27.03 10.77
N SER A 50 -12.07 -28.17 11.13
CA SER A 50 -13.10 -28.24 12.16
C SER A 50 -12.58 -27.84 13.53
N SER A 51 -11.30 -28.13 13.83
CA SER A 51 -10.68 -27.71 15.09
C SER A 51 -10.41 -26.20 15.12
N LEU A 52 -10.00 -25.59 13.99
CA LEU A 52 -9.86 -24.14 13.84
C LEU A 52 -11.23 -23.44 13.86
N GLN A 53 -12.23 -24.02 13.18
CA GLN A 53 -13.62 -23.56 13.21
C GLN A 53 -14.15 -23.54 14.65
N ASN A 54 -13.94 -24.60 15.44
CA ASN A 54 -14.39 -24.63 16.83
C ASN A 54 -13.76 -23.54 17.70
N ILE A 55 -12.50 -23.14 17.44
CA ILE A 55 -11.82 -22.05 18.17
C ILE A 55 -12.42 -20.68 17.81
N VAL A 56 -12.84 -20.49 16.56
CA VAL A 56 -13.41 -19.22 16.07
C VAL A 56 -14.93 -19.11 16.38
N ILE A 57 -15.62 -20.25 16.47
CA ILE A 57 -17.08 -20.36 16.62
C ILE A 57 -17.51 -20.46 18.11
N GLU A 58 -16.59 -20.35 19.08
CA GLU A 58 -16.98 -20.34 20.50
C GLU A 58 -17.99 -19.23 20.88
N ASP A 59 -18.25 -18.24 20.01
CA ASP A 59 -19.24 -17.18 20.31
C ASP A 59 -20.42 -17.04 19.32
N GLU A 60 -20.28 -17.09 17.99
CA GLU A 60 -21.46 -16.98 17.10
C GLU A 60 -21.32 -17.82 15.80
N GLY A 61 -22.42 -18.48 15.41
CA GLY A 61 -22.52 -19.49 14.33
C GLY A 61 -22.19 -19.02 12.92
N MET A 62 -20.93 -18.65 12.68
CA MET A 62 -20.35 -18.37 11.38
C MET A 62 -19.79 -19.67 10.79
N ASP A 63 -20.45 -20.22 9.77
CA ASP A 63 -19.83 -21.21 8.88
C ASP A 63 -18.64 -20.53 8.18
N LEU A 64 -17.41 -20.79 8.63
CA LEU A 64 -16.22 -20.32 7.93
C LEU A 64 -16.24 -20.86 6.50
N ALA A 65 -16.11 -19.96 5.53
CA ALA A 65 -16.01 -20.31 4.11
C ALA A 65 -14.94 -21.41 3.93
N PRO A 66 -15.21 -22.46 3.13
CA PRO A 66 -14.27 -23.55 2.95
C PRO A 66 -12.95 -23.02 2.39
N LEU A 67 -11.82 -23.51 2.91
CA LEU A 67 -10.51 -23.21 2.33
C LEU A 67 -10.48 -23.71 0.88
N MET A 68 -10.19 -22.80 -0.03
CA MET A 68 -10.08 -23.10 -1.47
C MET A 68 -8.62 -23.29 -1.86
N PRO A 69 -8.34 -24.17 -2.86
CA PRO A 69 -7.00 -24.26 -3.41
C PRO A 69 -6.57 -22.92 -4.04
N LEU A 70 -5.26 -22.66 -4.05
CA LEU A 70 -4.70 -21.48 -4.71
C LEU A 70 -5.04 -21.52 -6.22
N TYR A 71 -5.26 -20.34 -6.81
CA TYR A 71 -5.52 -20.22 -8.24
C TYR A 71 -4.29 -20.61 -9.08
N SER A 72 -4.55 -21.00 -10.33
CA SER A 72 -3.53 -21.38 -11.31
C SER A 72 -3.26 -20.24 -12.31
N ALA A 73 -2.20 -20.38 -13.13
CA ALA A 73 -1.86 -19.37 -14.14
C ALA A 73 -2.98 -19.18 -15.18
N PRO A 74 -3.64 -20.25 -15.67
CA PRO A 74 -4.85 -20.09 -16.51
C PRO A 74 -5.99 -19.34 -15.80
N ASN A 75 -6.19 -19.57 -14.50
CA ASN A 75 -7.22 -18.85 -13.74
C ASN A 75 -6.88 -17.36 -13.63
N LEU A 76 -5.61 -17.02 -13.42
CA LEU A 76 -5.14 -15.64 -13.38
C LEU A 76 -5.37 -14.96 -14.73
N GLU A 77 -4.95 -15.55 -15.84
CA GLU A 77 -5.15 -14.96 -17.17
C GLU A 77 -6.64 -14.80 -17.53
N GLU A 78 -7.48 -15.79 -17.19
CA GLU A 78 -8.93 -15.70 -17.39
C GLU A 78 -9.58 -14.61 -16.50
N CYS A 79 -9.09 -14.44 -15.27
CA CYS A 79 -9.52 -13.36 -14.37
C CYS A 79 -9.19 -12.00 -14.96
N MET A 80 -7.95 -11.81 -15.41
CA MET A 80 -7.50 -10.56 -16.03
C MET A 80 -8.27 -10.25 -17.32
N ARG A 81 -8.65 -11.27 -18.11
CA ARG A 81 -9.47 -11.10 -19.33
C ARG A 81 -10.89 -10.60 -19.05
N LYS A 82 -11.47 -10.95 -17.89
CA LYS A 82 -12.83 -10.53 -17.45
C LYS A 82 -12.84 -9.19 -16.70
N THR A 83 -11.67 -8.64 -16.50
CA THR A 83 -11.46 -7.43 -15.74
C THR A 83 -11.48 -6.23 -16.69
N GLN A 84 -12.31 -5.25 -16.38
CA GLN A 84 -12.38 -3.98 -17.09
C GLN A 84 -11.72 -2.91 -16.23
N THR A 85 -10.67 -2.31 -16.76
CA THR A 85 -9.94 -1.24 -16.10
C THR A 85 -10.64 0.10 -16.28
N VAL A 86 -10.60 0.92 -15.23
CA VAL A 86 -11.17 2.26 -15.19
C VAL A 86 -10.09 3.23 -14.71
N LYS A 87 -10.02 4.42 -15.29
CA LYS A 87 -9.13 5.50 -14.82
C LYS A 87 -9.81 6.35 -13.76
N TYR A 88 -9.02 7.10 -13.00
CA TYR A 88 -9.61 8.09 -12.09
C TYR A 88 -10.43 9.13 -12.86
N GLY A 89 -11.63 9.41 -12.35
CA GLY A 89 -12.58 10.33 -12.95
C GLY A 89 -13.35 9.76 -14.16
N GLU A 90 -12.98 8.60 -14.69
CA GLU A 90 -13.72 7.94 -15.77
C GLU A 90 -15.07 7.43 -15.27
N GLU A 91 -16.13 7.74 -16.02
CA GLU A 91 -17.48 7.28 -15.73
C GLU A 91 -17.87 6.16 -16.68
N VAL A 92 -18.20 5.00 -16.13
CA VAL A 92 -18.54 3.79 -16.89
C VAL A 92 -19.96 3.37 -16.59
N CYS A 93 -20.75 3.14 -17.65
CA CYS A 93 -22.12 2.68 -17.52
C CYS A 93 -22.17 1.15 -17.42
N PHE A 94 -22.69 0.64 -16.32
CA PHE A 94 -22.99 -0.78 -16.12
C PHE A 94 -24.48 -1.06 -16.38
N ASN A 95 -24.75 -2.02 -17.26
CA ASN A 95 -26.10 -2.45 -17.65
C ASN A 95 -27.06 -1.32 -18.08
N GLY A 96 -26.53 -0.18 -18.54
CA GLY A 96 -27.34 0.96 -19.00
C GLY A 96 -28.07 1.73 -17.89
N MET A 97 -27.83 1.39 -16.61
CA MET A 97 -28.59 1.94 -15.48
C MET A 97 -27.72 2.49 -14.36
N LEU A 98 -26.55 1.90 -14.14
CA LEU A 98 -25.65 2.30 -13.06
C LEU A 98 -24.43 3.00 -13.65
N MET A 99 -24.14 4.20 -13.17
CA MET A 99 -22.90 4.91 -13.50
C MET A 99 -21.88 4.64 -12.41
N LEU A 100 -20.77 4.04 -12.78
CA LEU A 100 -19.64 3.74 -11.91
C LEU A 100 -18.55 4.77 -12.14
N LYS A 101 -18.00 5.33 -11.08
CA LYS A 101 -16.86 6.25 -11.12
C LYS A 101 -15.84 5.87 -10.06
N ALA A 102 -14.58 5.80 -10.45
CA ALA A 102 -13.46 5.62 -9.53
C ALA A 102 -12.79 6.97 -9.27
N SER A 103 -12.63 7.33 -8.00
CA SER A 103 -11.86 8.49 -7.55
C SER A 103 -10.71 8.01 -6.66
N SER A 104 -9.61 8.77 -6.55
CA SER A 104 -8.51 8.36 -5.68
C SER A 104 -8.94 8.33 -4.20
N SER A 105 -8.39 7.38 -3.45
CA SER A 105 -8.48 7.32 -1.98
C SER A 105 -7.28 7.97 -1.28
N GLY A 106 -6.25 8.38 -2.02
CA GLY A 106 -4.99 8.94 -1.49
C GLY A 106 -4.13 7.98 -0.65
N LEU A 107 -4.64 6.81 -0.28
CA LEU A 107 -3.91 5.88 0.58
C LEU A 107 -2.76 5.15 -0.15
N GLU A 108 -3.01 4.73 -1.39
CA GLU A 108 -2.05 3.92 -2.14
C GLU A 108 -2.28 4.08 -3.65
N LEU A 109 -1.24 3.80 -4.44
CA LEU A 109 -1.32 3.86 -5.88
C LEU A 109 -2.34 2.85 -6.45
N GLY A 110 -3.35 3.36 -7.13
CA GLY A 110 -4.44 2.57 -7.69
C GLY A 110 -5.61 2.33 -6.74
N ASN A 111 -5.50 2.68 -5.45
CA ASN A 111 -6.60 2.51 -4.50
C ASN A 111 -7.67 3.61 -4.67
N CYS A 112 -8.94 3.22 -4.68
CA CYS A 112 -10.02 4.12 -5.10
C CYS A 112 -11.26 4.09 -4.21
N VAL A 113 -11.93 5.24 -4.16
CA VAL A 113 -13.31 5.41 -3.72
C VAL A 113 -14.23 5.13 -4.92
N TRP A 114 -15.18 4.21 -4.76
CA TRP A 114 -16.15 3.90 -5.81
C TRP A 114 -17.44 4.66 -5.56
N SER A 115 -17.87 5.46 -6.55
CA SER A 115 -19.20 6.07 -6.59
C SER A 115 -20.08 5.32 -7.59
N ILE A 116 -21.26 4.91 -7.14
CA ILE A 116 -22.25 4.16 -7.90
C ILE A 116 -23.53 4.98 -7.92
N LYS A 117 -23.82 5.61 -9.05
CA LYS A 117 -25.03 6.43 -9.23
C LYS A 117 -26.07 5.64 -10.01
N GLY A 118 -27.22 5.40 -9.39
CA GLY A 118 -28.40 4.85 -10.04
C GLY A 118 -29.48 5.91 -10.28
N PRO A 119 -30.65 5.52 -10.84
CA PRO A 119 -31.71 6.47 -11.18
C PRO A 119 -32.41 7.13 -9.98
N ARG A 120 -32.32 6.53 -8.80
CA ARG A 120 -33.06 6.94 -7.59
C ARG A 120 -32.19 7.14 -6.35
N ALA A 121 -30.97 6.62 -6.40
CA ALA A 121 -30.06 6.63 -5.27
C ALA A 121 -28.62 6.53 -5.76
N SER A 122 -27.72 7.07 -4.96
CA SER A 122 -26.28 7.05 -5.12
C SER A 122 -25.63 6.38 -3.91
N ILE A 123 -24.62 5.57 -4.16
CA ILE A 123 -23.86 4.85 -3.15
C ILE A 123 -22.40 5.17 -3.35
N THR A 124 -21.72 5.57 -2.28
CA THR A 124 -20.27 5.69 -2.27
C THR A 124 -19.66 4.69 -1.30
N TYR A 125 -18.71 3.90 -1.78
CA TYR A 125 -17.88 3.04 -0.95
C TYR A 125 -16.56 3.74 -0.64
N LEU A 126 -16.38 4.10 0.63
CA LEU A 126 -15.18 4.74 1.15
C LEU A 126 -14.30 3.69 1.85
N PRO A 127 -13.20 3.24 1.20
CA PRO A 127 -12.22 2.39 1.84
C PRO A 127 -11.38 3.18 2.85
N SER A 128 -10.39 2.52 3.46
CA SER A 128 -9.25 3.20 4.08
C SER A 128 -8.71 4.27 3.14
N THR A 129 -8.72 5.52 3.59
CA THR A 129 -8.50 6.72 2.77
C THR A 129 -7.53 7.64 3.51
N LEU A 130 -6.68 8.31 2.75
CA LEU A 130 -5.83 9.40 3.22
C LEU A 130 -6.17 10.63 2.38
N PHE A 131 -6.62 11.72 3.01
CA PHE A 131 -7.11 12.87 2.26
C PHE A 131 -6.01 13.56 1.46
N VAL A 132 -4.86 13.75 2.09
CA VAL A 132 -3.68 14.37 1.49
C VAL A 132 -2.52 13.40 1.57
N SER A 133 -1.90 13.08 0.43
CA SER A 133 -0.91 12.00 0.33
C SER A 133 0.46 12.51 -0.11
N ALA A 134 1.53 11.98 0.50
CA ALA A 134 2.90 12.27 0.08
C ALA A 134 3.31 11.56 -1.24
N HIS A 135 2.50 10.63 -1.75
CA HIS A 135 2.88 9.79 -2.90
C HIS A 135 1.75 9.53 -3.90
N ALA A 136 0.50 9.35 -3.46
CA ALA A 136 -0.65 9.06 -4.32
C ALA A 136 -1.48 10.32 -4.60
N LEU A 137 -2.36 10.27 -5.61
CA LEU A 137 -3.28 11.38 -5.86
C LEU A 137 -4.22 11.60 -4.66
N ASP A 138 -4.39 12.84 -4.23
CA ASP A 138 -5.24 13.19 -3.08
C ASP A 138 -6.69 12.70 -3.25
N CYS A 139 -7.34 12.40 -2.12
CA CYS A 139 -8.74 11.99 -2.13
C CYS A 139 -9.64 13.23 -2.32
N ASP A 140 -10.48 13.20 -3.35
CA ASP A 140 -11.53 14.21 -3.55
C ASP A 140 -12.70 13.94 -2.61
N TYR A 141 -12.59 14.36 -1.35
CA TYR A 141 -13.66 14.21 -0.35
C TYR A 141 -14.91 15.04 -0.68
N ASN A 142 -14.82 16.07 -1.52
CA ASN A 142 -16.01 16.81 -1.95
C ASN A 142 -16.95 15.94 -2.78
N SER A 143 -16.43 14.90 -3.42
CA SER A 143 -17.26 13.88 -4.10
C SER A 143 -18.16 13.09 -3.15
N LEU A 144 -17.95 13.19 -1.83
CA LEU A 144 -18.83 12.61 -0.80
C LEU A 144 -20.09 13.43 -0.57
N LYS A 145 -20.07 14.74 -0.87
CA LYS A 145 -21.26 15.60 -0.79
C LYS A 145 -22.34 15.03 -1.72
N GLU A 146 -23.60 15.10 -1.30
CA GLU A 146 -24.78 14.71 -2.11
C GLU A 146 -24.95 13.20 -2.40
N ASN A 147 -24.28 12.29 -1.67
CA ASN A 147 -24.55 10.86 -1.79
C ASN A 147 -25.67 10.39 -0.83
N ASP A 148 -26.55 9.52 -1.32
CA ASP A 148 -27.67 8.99 -0.51
C ASP A 148 -27.20 7.96 0.51
N ILE A 149 -26.17 7.18 0.17
CA ILE A 149 -25.60 6.13 1.02
C ILE A 149 -24.06 6.21 0.96
N ILE A 150 -23.42 6.20 2.13
CA ILE A 150 -21.96 6.08 2.24
C ILE A 150 -21.64 4.83 3.05
N LEU A 151 -20.82 3.94 2.49
CA LEU A 151 -20.34 2.72 3.13
C LEU A 151 -18.88 2.93 3.54
N PHE A 152 -18.62 2.96 4.85
CA PHE A 152 -17.27 3.02 5.41
C PHE A 152 -16.75 1.62 5.66
N SER A 153 -15.53 1.30 5.20
CA SER A 153 -14.93 -0.03 5.43
C SER A 153 -13.91 -0.07 6.56
N ASP A 154 -13.25 1.05 6.85
CA ASP A 154 -12.13 1.09 7.80
C ASP A 154 -12.09 2.44 8.52
N PHE A 155 -11.88 2.37 9.84
CA PHE A 155 -11.60 3.51 10.69
C PHE A 155 -10.30 3.17 11.43
N SER A 156 -9.17 3.76 11.03
CA SER A 156 -8.04 3.82 11.94
C SER A 156 -8.47 4.73 13.10
N SER A 157 -8.61 4.18 14.30
CA SER A 157 -8.82 5.01 15.48
C SER A 157 -7.69 6.03 15.56
N LEU A 158 -8.03 7.31 15.62
CA LEU A 158 -7.11 8.35 16.07
C LEU A 158 -6.67 7.94 17.48
N ASN A 159 -5.55 7.22 17.58
CA ASN A 159 -4.92 6.90 18.85
C ASN A 159 -4.33 8.21 19.38
N VAL A 160 -5.18 9.04 19.97
CA VAL A 160 -4.75 10.02 20.95
C VAL A 160 -4.22 9.19 22.11
N MET A 161 -2.93 8.86 22.08
CA MET A 161 -2.23 8.28 23.22
C MET A 161 -2.23 9.34 24.32
N ASP A 162 -3.27 9.35 25.13
CA ASP A 162 -3.32 10.16 26.33
C ASP A 162 -3.70 9.30 27.53
N GLU A 163 -2.72 8.53 28.01
CA GLU A 163 -2.67 8.08 29.40
C GLU A 163 -1.20 8.00 29.80
N ASN A 164 -0.60 9.14 30.18
CA ASN A 164 0.45 9.30 31.22
C ASN A 164 1.22 10.61 31.10
N ASN A 165 0.55 11.76 30.99
CA ASN A 165 1.21 13.05 31.26
C ASN A 165 0.36 13.93 32.18
N GLU A 166 0.21 13.49 33.44
CA GLU A 166 -0.05 14.42 34.53
C GLU A 166 1.11 15.43 34.58
N ASN A 167 0.87 16.62 34.04
CA ASN A 167 1.75 17.78 33.86
C ASN A 167 2.34 17.95 32.44
N LEU A 168 1.52 18.45 31.51
CA LEU A 168 1.91 19.61 30.69
C LEU A 168 0.62 20.31 30.21
N GLY A 169 0.65 21.64 30.20
CA GLY A 169 -0.52 22.52 30.27
C GLY A 169 -1.62 22.34 29.23
N GLU A 170 -2.81 22.79 29.64
CA GLU A 170 -4.02 23.06 28.87
C GLU A 170 -3.73 23.51 27.42
N ASN A 171 -3.62 22.54 26.51
CA ASN A 171 -3.71 22.72 25.05
C ASN A 171 -4.08 21.38 24.38
N ALA A 172 -4.86 20.55 25.09
CA ALA A 172 -5.57 19.45 24.47
C ALA A 172 -6.74 20.05 23.68
N MET A 173 -6.61 20.02 22.36
CA MET A 173 -7.60 20.27 21.31
C MET A 173 -9.05 20.37 21.79
N VAL A 174 -9.41 21.54 22.33
CA VAL A 174 -10.78 22.01 22.32
C VAL A 174 -10.94 22.58 20.92
N CYS A 175 -11.64 21.85 20.03
CA CYS A 175 -12.25 22.51 18.88
C CYS A 175 -13.06 23.67 19.47
N ASP A 176 -12.60 24.89 19.21
CA ASP A 176 -13.22 26.09 19.73
C ASP A 176 -14.67 26.16 19.20
N ASP A 177 -15.61 25.80 20.08
CA ASP A 177 -17.06 25.88 19.89
C ASP A 177 -17.49 27.32 19.48
N SER A 178 -16.60 28.29 19.63
CA SER A 178 -16.80 29.69 19.24
C SER A 178 -16.88 29.92 17.72
N LEU A 179 -16.48 28.97 16.85
CA LEU A 179 -16.70 29.09 15.40
C LEU A 179 -18.15 28.75 14.98
N LEU A 180 -18.97 28.18 15.86
CA LEU A 180 -20.38 27.87 15.57
C LEU A 180 -21.29 29.12 15.51
N ARG A 181 -20.75 30.32 15.72
CA ARG A 181 -21.54 31.57 15.78
C ARG A 181 -20.98 32.72 14.96
N ALA A 182 -20.24 32.44 13.90
CA ALA A 182 -19.97 33.44 12.87
C ALA A 182 -20.84 33.13 11.64
N ASP A 183 -21.96 33.84 11.51
CA ASP A 183 -22.73 33.90 10.27
C ASP A 183 -21.79 34.31 9.14
N GLY A 184 -21.49 33.38 8.22
CA GLY A 184 -20.82 33.68 6.95
C GLY A 184 -19.42 33.10 6.72
N VAL A 185 -18.99 32.04 7.42
CA VAL A 185 -17.83 31.25 6.97
C VAL A 185 -18.29 30.35 5.82
N ASP A 186 -17.64 30.48 4.66
CA ASP A 186 -17.90 29.65 3.48
C ASP A 186 -17.64 28.17 3.85
N GLU A 187 -18.58 27.26 3.58
CA GLU A 187 -18.46 25.85 3.97
C GLU A 187 -17.19 25.22 3.38
N ASP A 188 -16.72 25.73 2.24
CA ASP A 188 -15.48 25.32 1.59
C ASP A 188 -14.22 25.76 2.37
N GLU A 189 -14.26 26.85 3.13
CA GLU A 189 -13.14 27.35 3.94
C GLU A 189 -12.98 26.55 5.25
N TYR A 190 -14.08 26.04 5.80
CA TYR A 190 -14.08 25.18 7.00
C TYR A 190 -13.47 23.79 6.72
N VAL A 191 -13.82 23.17 5.59
CA VAL A 191 -13.27 21.85 5.21
C VAL A 191 -11.81 21.95 4.79
N GLN A 192 -11.41 23.07 4.19
CA GLN A 192 -10.00 23.34 3.89
C GLN A 192 -9.14 23.51 5.17
N CYS A 193 -9.74 23.78 6.34
CA CYS A 193 -9.04 23.86 7.62
C CYS A 193 -8.71 22.47 8.20
N LEU A 194 -9.56 21.46 7.95
CA LEU A 194 -9.34 20.07 8.37
C LEU A 194 -8.27 19.33 7.51
N SER A 195 -7.81 19.94 6.41
CA SER A 195 -7.08 19.25 5.33
C SER A 195 -5.74 19.90 4.92
N LYS A 196 -5.20 20.85 5.70
CA LYS A 196 -3.99 21.61 5.30
C LYS A 196 -2.74 20.97 5.88
N ASN A 197 -1.76 20.62 5.04
CA ASN A 197 -0.32 20.36 5.25
C ASN A 197 0.14 19.44 6.40
N ASP A 198 -0.53 19.47 7.55
CA ASP A 198 -0.25 18.70 8.75
C ASP A 198 -0.33 17.19 8.44
N ASP A 199 -1.27 16.74 7.62
CA ASP A 199 -1.38 15.31 7.24
C ASP A 199 -0.16 14.80 6.46
N ILE A 200 0.31 15.56 5.46
CA ILE A 200 1.54 15.21 4.72
C ILE A 200 2.73 15.26 5.67
N ALA A 201 2.82 16.32 6.50
CA ALA A 201 3.91 16.48 7.44
C ALA A 201 3.96 15.32 8.46
N GLU A 202 2.80 14.86 8.92
CA GLU A 202 2.64 13.75 9.85
C GLU A 202 3.02 12.41 9.19
N GLU A 203 2.60 12.17 7.93
CA GLU A 203 3.05 11.00 7.15
C GLU A 203 4.58 11.01 7.00
N ILE A 204 5.16 12.15 6.61
CA ILE A 204 6.61 12.34 6.46
C ILE A 204 7.34 12.19 7.79
N GLU A 205 6.79 12.68 8.90
CA GLU A 205 7.37 12.56 10.24
C GLU A 205 7.44 11.09 10.68
N ARG A 206 6.37 10.33 10.45
CA ARG A 206 6.36 8.87 10.71
C ARG A 206 7.41 8.14 9.87
N ILE A 207 7.51 8.45 8.57
CA ILE A 207 8.54 7.87 7.70
C ILE A 207 9.94 8.25 8.16
N SER A 208 10.14 9.51 8.58
CA SER A 208 11.41 10.01 9.10
C SER A 208 11.81 9.32 10.40
N PHE A 209 10.86 9.10 11.31
CA PHE A 209 11.08 8.33 12.53
C PHE A 209 11.50 6.89 12.21
N ILE A 210 10.81 6.21 11.29
CA ILE A 210 11.19 4.87 10.83
C ILE A 210 12.62 4.89 10.25
N CYS A 211 12.96 5.86 9.40
CA CYS A 211 14.30 6.00 8.83
C CYS A 211 15.39 6.23 9.89
N SER A 212 15.07 6.95 10.98
CA SER A 212 15.98 7.13 12.11
C SER A 212 16.27 5.81 12.82
N CYS A 213 15.24 5.00 13.08
CA CYS A 213 15.37 3.67 13.66
C CYS A 213 16.21 2.75 12.77
N ILE A 214 16.00 2.81 11.45
CA ILE A 214 16.78 2.08 10.46
C ILE A 214 18.26 2.49 10.54
N SER A 215 18.53 3.80 10.56
CA SER A 215 19.90 4.34 10.65
C SER A 215 20.62 3.84 11.90
N ASP A 216 19.95 3.84 13.05
CA ASP A 216 20.52 3.40 14.32
C ASP A 216 20.84 1.91 14.35
N ALA A 217 19.98 1.07 13.75
CA ALA A 217 20.24 -0.35 13.59
C ALA A 217 21.49 -0.61 12.73
N ILE A 218 21.64 0.11 11.61
CA ILE A 218 22.80 -0.01 10.72
C ILE A 218 24.07 0.50 11.42
N LYS A 219 24.02 1.64 12.13
CA LYS A 219 25.16 2.17 12.91
C LYS A 219 25.63 1.18 13.97
N SER A 220 24.71 0.40 14.53
CA SER A 220 25.01 -0.68 15.47
C SER A 220 25.58 -1.95 14.79
N GLY A 221 25.79 -1.92 13.47
CA GLY A 221 26.29 -3.05 12.69
C GLY A 221 25.23 -4.08 12.29
N GLY A 222 23.95 -3.78 12.52
CA GLY A 222 22.82 -4.65 12.16
C GLY A 222 22.38 -4.49 10.71
N SER A 223 21.63 -5.48 10.20
CA SER A 223 20.88 -5.36 8.95
C SER A 223 19.39 -5.19 9.24
N VAL A 224 18.65 -4.57 8.32
CA VAL A 224 17.22 -4.32 8.47
C VAL A 224 16.43 -5.08 7.42
N LEU A 225 15.41 -5.81 7.85
CA LEU A 225 14.44 -6.49 7.00
C LEU A 225 13.09 -5.77 7.12
N ILE A 226 12.52 -5.36 5.99
CA ILE A 226 11.28 -4.61 5.90
C ILE A 226 10.28 -5.44 5.08
N PRO A 227 9.43 -6.25 5.74
CA PRO A 227 8.37 -6.99 5.07
C PRO A 227 7.20 -6.05 4.78
N ILE A 228 7.04 -5.62 3.53
CA ILE A 228 6.05 -4.59 3.20
C ILE A 228 5.46 -4.78 1.80
N GLY A 229 4.12 -4.80 1.73
CA GLY A 229 3.36 -4.93 0.47
C GLY A 229 2.78 -3.61 -0.05
N ARG A 230 3.20 -2.47 0.50
CA ARG A 230 2.65 -1.13 0.19
C ARG A 230 3.65 -0.30 -0.61
N LEU A 231 3.42 -0.22 -1.92
CA LEU A 231 4.33 0.41 -2.86
C LEU A 231 4.64 1.87 -2.51
N GLY A 232 3.64 2.68 -2.22
CA GLY A 232 3.78 4.09 -1.83
C GLY A 232 4.71 4.27 -0.64
N VAL A 233 4.51 3.46 0.41
CA VAL A 233 5.35 3.49 1.61
C VAL A 233 6.79 3.06 1.30
N ILE A 234 6.98 2.01 0.47
CA ILE A 234 8.32 1.60 0.02
C ILE A 234 9.05 2.77 -0.66
N LEU A 235 8.37 3.47 -1.56
CA LEU A 235 8.94 4.60 -2.31
C LEU A 235 9.33 5.74 -1.38
N LEU A 236 8.49 6.08 -0.39
CA LEU A 236 8.78 7.10 0.61
C LEU A 236 9.96 6.73 1.50
N ILE A 237 10.04 5.48 1.97
CA ILE A 237 11.18 4.99 2.77
C ILE A 237 12.46 5.05 1.94
N LEU A 238 12.44 4.58 0.69
CA LEU A 238 13.62 4.61 -0.20
C LEU A 238 14.14 6.03 -0.41
N GLU A 239 13.24 7.00 -0.60
CA GLU A 239 13.57 8.43 -0.75
C GLU A 239 14.22 8.97 0.54
N HIS A 240 13.57 8.83 1.70
CA HIS A 240 14.06 9.40 2.97
C HIS A 240 15.30 8.68 3.53
N ILE A 241 15.40 7.36 3.36
CA ILE A 241 16.57 6.62 3.84
C ILE A 241 17.81 6.95 3.01
N SER A 242 17.65 7.25 1.72
CA SER A 242 18.76 7.70 0.86
C SER A 242 19.39 8.97 1.42
N GLU A 243 18.58 9.96 1.76
CA GLU A 243 19.02 11.24 2.35
C GLU A 243 19.66 11.04 3.73
N THR A 244 19.04 10.19 4.55
CA THR A 244 19.54 9.86 5.90
C THR A 244 20.90 9.16 5.86
N LEU A 245 21.10 8.25 4.92
CA LEU A 245 22.37 7.54 4.74
C LEU A 245 23.46 8.45 4.15
N LEU A 246 23.10 9.33 3.21
CA LEU A 246 24.02 10.32 2.63
C LEU A 246 24.52 11.31 3.69
N SER A 247 23.62 11.87 4.50
CA SER A 247 23.97 12.81 5.58
C SER A 247 24.85 12.17 6.66
N SER A 248 24.66 10.87 6.91
CA SER A 248 25.49 10.09 7.84
C SER A 248 26.79 9.54 7.21
N ASN A 249 27.05 9.81 5.92
CA ASN A 249 28.16 9.27 5.13
C ASN A 249 28.27 7.73 5.19
N MET A 250 27.12 7.06 5.24
CA MET A 250 27.01 5.60 5.31
C MET A 250 26.78 5.01 3.93
N LYS A 251 27.62 4.05 3.53
CA LYS A 251 27.48 3.31 2.27
C LYS A 251 26.94 1.92 2.54
N VAL A 252 25.61 1.81 2.49
CA VAL A 252 24.86 0.58 2.79
C VAL A 252 24.11 0.16 1.53
N PRO A 253 24.24 -1.09 1.08
CA PRO A 253 23.47 -1.57 -0.05
C PRO A 253 22.00 -1.77 0.36
N ILE A 254 21.11 -1.39 -0.55
CA ILE A 254 19.66 -1.58 -0.41
C ILE A 254 19.24 -2.65 -1.41
N PHE A 255 18.54 -3.66 -0.94
CA PHE A 255 18.04 -4.79 -1.72
C PHE A 255 16.52 -4.76 -1.72
N MET A 256 15.90 -4.79 -2.90
CA MET A 256 14.49 -5.10 -3.05
C MET A 256 14.37 -6.47 -3.70
N ILE A 257 13.73 -7.40 -2.98
CA ILE A 257 13.63 -8.80 -3.36
C ILE A 257 12.18 -9.10 -3.68
N SER A 258 11.88 -9.21 -4.97
CA SER A 258 10.57 -9.57 -5.50
C SER A 258 10.70 -9.84 -6.99
N ASP A 259 10.07 -10.90 -7.50
CA ASP A 259 10.05 -11.19 -8.96
C ASP A 259 9.34 -10.07 -9.74
N ALA A 260 8.45 -9.34 -9.06
CA ALA A 260 7.74 -8.20 -9.61
C ALA A 260 8.49 -6.86 -9.45
N ALA A 261 9.60 -6.79 -8.70
CA ALA A 261 10.25 -5.54 -8.29
C ALA A 261 10.56 -4.59 -9.46
N GLU A 262 11.19 -5.09 -10.53
CA GLU A 262 11.55 -4.28 -11.71
C GLU A 262 10.32 -3.66 -12.37
N LYS A 263 9.25 -4.46 -12.54
CA LYS A 263 8.02 -4.01 -13.18
C LYS A 263 7.29 -3.02 -12.28
N ILE A 264 7.20 -3.30 -10.98
CA ILE A 264 6.54 -2.44 -9.98
C ILE A 264 7.20 -1.06 -9.93
N ILE A 265 8.53 -1.01 -9.84
CA ILE A 265 9.29 0.24 -9.82
C ILE A 265 9.12 1.01 -11.14
N SER A 266 9.08 0.32 -12.28
CA SER A 266 8.90 1.01 -13.58
C SER A 266 7.56 1.74 -13.69
N PHE A 267 6.51 1.27 -13.00
CA PHE A 267 5.18 1.88 -13.09
C PHE A 267 5.13 3.28 -12.49
N THR A 268 5.88 3.56 -11.43
CA THR A 268 5.80 4.86 -10.74
C THR A 268 6.18 6.01 -11.65
N ASN A 269 7.05 5.77 -12.64
CA ASN A 269 7.46 6.76 -13.63
C ASN A 269 6.56 6.77 -14.87
N ALA A 270 5.75 5.72 -15.09
CA ALA A 270 4.94 5.56 -16.29
C ALA A 270 3.52 6.11 -16.15
N VAL A 271 3.02 6.29 -14.93
CA VAL A 271 1.62 6.71 -14.66
C VAL A 271 1.55 7.89 -13.67
N PRO A 272 2.16 9.04 -14.02
CA PRO A 272 2.25 10.19 -13.11
C PRO A 272 0.89 10.74 -12.68
N GLU A 273 -0.16 10.58 -13.48
CA GLU A 273 -1.52 11.04 -13.17
C GLU A 273 -2.13 10.37 -11.93
N TRP A 274 -1.51 9.32 -11.41
CA TRP A 274 -1.91 8.62 -10.18
C TRP A 274 -1.17 9.13 -8.93
N LEU A 275 -0.22 10.06 -9.09
CA LEU A 275 0.61 10.61 -8.02
C LEU A 275 0.05 11.92 -7.47
N CYS A 276 0.52 12.37 -6.32
CA CYS A 276 0.17 13.68 -5.75
C CYS A 276 0.65 14.83 -6.65
N LYS A 277 0.00 16.00 -6.55
CA LYS A 277 0.31 17.18 -7.37
C LYS A 277 1.79 17.60 -7.30
N PRO A 278 2.44 17.67 -6.11
CA PRO A 278 3.85 18.03 -6.03
C PRO A 278 4.76 17.12 -6.85
N ARG A 279 4.44 15.81 -6.94
CA ARG A 279 5.19 14.86 -7.77
C ARG A 279 4.88 15.05 -9.25
N GLN A 280 3.63 15.31 -9.63
CA GLN A 280 3.28 15.61 -11.02
C GLN A 280 3.99 16.87 -11.53
N GLU A 281 4.15 17.89 -10.68
CA GLU A 281 4.84 19.14 -11.02
C GLU A 281 6.32 18.94 -11.34
N LYS A 282 6.98 17.95 -10.73
CA LYS A 282 8.37 17.57 -11.06
C LYS A 282 8.56 17.11 -12.52
N LEU A 283 7.50 16.70 -13.23
CA LEU A 283 7.62 16.36 -14.66
C LEU A 283 7.78 17.58 -15.56
N PHE A 284 7.28 18.71 -15.10
CA PHE A 284 7.28 19.96 -15.85
C PHE A 284 8.43 20.88 -15.43
N SER A 285 9.20 20.50 -14.40
CA SER A 285 10.45 21.17 -14.08
C SER A 285 11.47 20.93 -15.20
N ARG A 286 12.33 21.92 -15.44
CA ARG A 286 13.33 21.87 -16.54
C ARG A 286 14.49 20.92 -16.25
N GLU A 287 14.59 20.44 -15.02
CA GLU A 287 15.57 19.46 -14.61
C GLU A 287 14.87 18.09 -14.71
N GLU A 288 15.52 17.08 -15.29
CA GLU A 288 15.02 15.70 -15.34
C GLU A 288 15.01 15.08 -13.93
N GLU A 289 14.28 15.70 -13.01
CA GLU A 289 14.12 15.23 -11.64
C GLU A 289 13.27 13.96 -11.65
N ALA A 290 13.78 12.90 -11.04
CA ALA A 290 12.96 11.71 -10.85
C ALA A 290 11.76 12.02 -9.94
N LEU A 291 10.64 11.38 -10.24
CA LEU A 291 9.43 11.50 -9.43
C LEU A 291 9.63 11.00 -8.00
N PHE A 292 10.56 10.07 -7.80
CA PHE A 292 10.91 9.43 -6.54
C PHE A 292 12.41 9.11 -6.49
N GLY A 293 13.02 9.22 -5.31
CA GLY A 293 14.47 9.03 -5.12
C GLY A 293 15.03 7.62 -5.42
N HIS A 294 14.17 6.61 -5.63
CA HIS A 294 14.63 5.27 -5.99
C HIS A 294 15.31 5.24 -7.37
N VAL A 295 15.00 6.17 -8.26
CA VAL A 295 15.59 6.24 -9.60
C VAL A 295 17.07 6.59 -9.52
N GLU A 296 17.43 7.58 -8.70
CA GLU A 296 18.81 7.95 -8.40
C GLU A 296 19.53 6.80 -7.69
N LEU A 297 18.87 6.13 -6.74
CA LEU A 297 19.45 4.98 -6.04
C LEU A 297 19.81 3.84 -7.01
N LEU A 298 18.99 3.59 -8.04
CA LEU A 298 19.30 2.61 -9.10
C LEU A 298 20.47 3.08 -9.96
N LYS A 299 20.44 4.34 -10.42
CA LYS A 299 21.50 4.93 -11.26
C LYS A 299 22.87 4.91 -10.56
N GLU A 300 22.90 5.15 -9.26
CA GLU A 300 24.11 5.17 -8.44
C GLU A 300 24.57 3.77 -7.99
N GLY A 301 23.80 2.73 -8.28
CA GLY A 301 24.10 1.36 -7.85
C GLY A 301 24.04 1.18 -6.33
N ARG A 302 23.11 1.90 -5.66
CA ARG A 302 22.83 1.77 -4.22
C ARG A 302 21.60 0.90 -3.94
N LEU A 303 20.62 0.91 -4.84
CA LEU A 303 19.47 0.01 -4.84
C LEU A 303 19.70 -1.12 -5.86
N PHE A 304 19.51 -2.37 -5.42
CA PHE A 304 19.62 -3.56 -6.23
C PHE A 304 18.32 -4.33 -6.19
N LEU A 305 17.85 -4.74 -7.38
CA LEU A 305 16.62 -5.51 -7.54
C LEU A 305 16.99 -6.97 -7.78
N PHE A 306 16.38 -7.88 -7.04
CA PHE A 306 16.56 -9.32 -7.20
C PHE A 306 15.22 -10.03 -7.20
N PRO A 307 14.99 -11.03 -8.07
CA PRO A 307 13.73 -11.76 -8.07
C PRO A 307 13.58 -12.66 -6.84
N HIS A 308 14.69 -13.26 -6.38
CA HIS A 308 14.68 -14.21 -5.25
C HIS A 308 15.85 -14.02 -4.30
N LEU A 309 15.68 -14.48 -3.05
CA LEU A 309 16.74 -14.51 -2.02
C LEU A 309 17.97 -15.34 -2.41
N TYR A 310 17.80 -16.33 -3.29
CA TYR A 310 18.86 -17.20 -3.76
C TYR A 310 19.45 -16.75 -5.11
N SER A 311 19.12 -15.53 -5.56
CA SER A 311 19.68 -14.95 -6.78
C SER A 311 21.21 -14.93 -6.72
N LYS A 312 21.88 -15.48 -7.76
CA LYS A 312 23.35 -15.58 -7.79
C LYS A 312 24.03 -14.22 -7.57
N GLY A 313 23.46 -13.14 -8.12
CA GLY A 313 23.98 -11.79 -7.92
C GLY A 313 24.00 -11.38 -6.45
N LEU A 314 22.92 -11.65 -5.70
CA LEU A 314 22.83 -11.36 -4.26
C LEU A 314 23.90 -12.12 -3.46
N LEU A 315 24.14 -13.39 -3.81
CA LEU A 315 25.10 -14.26 -3.12
C LEU A 315 26.58 -13.93 -3.43
N ILE A 316 26.86 -13.22 -4.53
CA ILE A 316 28.22 -12.91 -5.02
C ILE A 316 28.64 -11.47 -4.68
N LEU A 317 27.71 -10.61 -4.27
CA LEU A 317 28.00 -9.20 -3.99
C LEU A 317 29.11 -9.02 -2.93
N PRO A 318 30.15 -8.21 -3.22
CA PRO A 318 31.24 -7.96 -2.28
C PRO A 318 30.70 -7.23 -1.03
N GLY A 319 30.70 -7.92 0.11
CA GLY A 319 30.09 -7.49 1.37
C GLY A 319 29.28 -8.60 2.05
N GLN A 320 28.80 -9.58 1.27
CA GLN A 320 28.00 -10.72 1.75
C GLN A 320 28.83 -11.92 2.27
N ARG A 321 30.16 -11.77 2.44
CA ARG A 321 30.93 -12.63 3.37
C ARG A 321 30.64 -12.25 4.83
N GLY A 322 29.35 -12.14 5.17
CA GLY A 322 28.79 -12.30 6.51
C GLY A 322 28.95 -11.19 7.55
N ARG A 323 29.31 -9.93 7.21
CA ARG A 323 29.47 -8.87 8.25
C ARG A 323 29.08 -7.44 7.88
N SER A 324 28.64 -7.15 6.66
CA SER A 324 28.26 -5.78 6.29
C SER A 324 26.76 -5.54 6.47
N PRO A 325 26.34 -4.46 7.17
CA PRO A 325 24.95 -4.01 7.22
C PRO A 325 24.33 -3.88 5.83
N ALA A 326 23.05 -4.23 5.72
CA ALA A 326 22.26 -4.07 4.50
C ALA A 326 20.78 -3.83 4.82
N LEU A 327 20.07 -3.24 3.87
CA LEU A 327 18.60 -3.12 3.89
C LEU A 327 17.97 -4.12 2.93
N TYR A 328 16.91 -4.78 3.38
CA TYR A 328 16.16 -5.74 2.58
C TYR A 328 14.68 -5.36 2.62
N PHE A 329 14.12 -4.98 1.47
CA PHE A 329 12.69 -4.92 1.22
C PHE A 329 12.26 -6.26 0.65
N VAL A 330 11.30 -6.92 1.32
CA VAL A 330 10.73 -8.22 0.95
C VAL A 330 9.21 -8.17 0.99
#